data_AF-A0A914V5K9-F1
#
_entry.id   AF-A0A914V5K9-F1
#
_cell.length_a   1.000
_cell.length_b   1.000
_cell.length_c   1.000
_cell.angle_alpha   90.00
_cell.angle_beta   90.00
_cell.angle_gamma   90.00
#
_symmetry.space_group_name_H-M   'P 1'
#
loop_
_entity.id
_entity.type
_entity.pdbx_description
1 polymer ?
#
loop_
_entity_poly.entity_id
_entity_poly.type
_entity_poly.pdbx_seq_one_letter_code
_entity_poly.pdbx_strand_id
1 'polypeptide(L)'
;MHCYTFMRHPNGTCISCQKWWTGPHCDAIVCNPEHGAPTKDLLMCECNEPATGAHCEVLTTADTLSHYNRRIAEAWVPVGALVIIPMIICFVLCERFADRRQIKRIERTLGDKMIVDDGSEIIHDFYP
;
A
#
# COMPACT_ATOMS: atom_id res chain seq x y z
N MET A 1 41.81 -13.21 2.18
CA MET A 1 42.91 -12.59 1.41
C MET A 1 42.43 -12.27 0.00
N HIS A 2 41.96 -11.03 -0.18
CA HIS A 2 41.29 -10.54 -1.40
C HIS A 2 42.15 -9.48 -2.11
N CYS A 3 43.40 -9.84 -2.45
CA CYS A 3 44.24 -8.97 -3.26
C CYS A 3 43.66 -8.83 -4.68
N TYR A 4 43.77 -7.64 -5.28
CA TYR A 4 43.29 -7.41 -6.66
C TYR A 4 44.09 -8.21 -7.70
N THR A 5 45.40 -8.40 -7.45
CA THR A 5 46.29 -9.22 -8.28
C THR A 5 47.07 -10.21 -7.41
N PHE A 6 47.78 -11.13 -8.06
CA PHE A 6 48.70 -12.05 -7.37
C PHE A 6 50.02 -11.38 -6.92
N MET A 7 50.28 -10.13 -7.31
CA MET A 7 51.50 -9.41 -6.95
C MET A 7 51.41 -8.91 -5.50
N ARG A 8 52.52 -9.07 -4.76
CA ARG A 8 52.64 -8.68 -3.35
C ARG A 8 53.90 -7.86 -3.15
N HIS A 9 53.89 -6.99 -2.15
CA HIS A 9 55.11 -6.36 -1.67
C HIS A 9 56.06 -7.41 -1.09
N PRO A 10 57.37 -7.10 -0.95
CA PRO A 10 58.35 -7.99 -0.34
C PRO A 10 57.98 -8.44 1.09
N ASN A 11 57.17 -7.62 1.78
CA ASN A 11 56.67 -7.88 3.12
C ASN A 11 55.43 -8.80 3.15
N GLY A 12 54.99 -9.31 1.99
CA GLY A 12 53.81 -10.19 1.87
C GLY A 12 52.46 -9.48 1.86
N THR A 13 52.42 -8.15 1.94
CA THR A 13 51.19 -7.35 1.83
C THR A 13 50.71 -7.24 0.39
N CYS A 14 49.41 -7.07 0.19
CA CYS A 14 48.84 -6.86 -1.15
C CYS A 14 49.25 -5.46 -1.67
N ILE A 15 49.51 -5.34 -2.97
CA ILE A 15 49.74 -4.03 -3.62
C ILE A 15 48.44 -3.22 -3.69
N SER A 16 47.33 -3.90 -3.94
CA SER A 16 45.98 -3.31 -3.93
C SER A 16 44.94 -4.37 -3.57
N CYS A 17 43.83 -3.93 -2.98
CA CYS A 17 42.70 -4.77 -2.60
C CYS A 17 41.64 -4.81 -3.68
N GLN A 18 40.90 -5.92 -3.75
CA GLN A 18 39.67 -5.98 -4.52
C GLN A 18 38.65 -4.98 -3.98
N LYS A 19 37.70 -4.59 -4.83
CA LYS A 19 36.61 -3.70 -4.44
C LYS A 19 35.90 -4.28 -3.20
N TRP A 20 35.62 -3.40 -2.23
CA TRP A 20 34.99 -3.75 -0.94
C TRP A 20 35.85 -4.53 0.05
N TRP A 21 37.18 -4.50 -0.11
CA TRP A 21 38.13 -5.07 0.85
C TRP A 21 39.22 -4.07 1.20
N THR A 22 39.74 -4.14 2.43
CA THR A 22 40.78 -3.26 2.96
C THR A 22 41.71 -4.03 3.92
N GLY A 23 42.76 -3.35 4.37
CA GLY A 23 43.79 -3.90 5.24
C GLY A 23 45.06 -4.31 4.49
N PRO A 24 46.17 -4.55 5.22
CA PRO A 24 47.47 -4.89 4.64
C PRO A 24 47.45 -6.18 3.82
N HIS A 25 46.53 -7.10 4.14
CA HIS A 25 46.34 -8.37 3.44
C HIS A 25 44.95 -8.49 2.78
N CYS A 26 44.22 -7.37 2.65
CA CYS A 26 42.87 -7.32 2.08
C CYS A 26 41.95 -8.37 2.70
N ASP A 27 41.90 -8.34 4.02
CA ASP A 27 41.25 -9.29 4.90
C ASP A 27 40.06 -8.69 5.65
N ALA A 28 39.97 -7.35 5.72
CA ALA A 28 38.83 -6.66 6.28
C ALA A 28 37.83 -6.28 5.17
N ILE A 29 36.57 -6.62 5.38
CA ILE A 29 35.47 -6.24 4.50
C ILE A 29 35.16 -4.74 4.65
N VAL A 30 34.81 -4.10 3.55
CA VAL A 30 34.28 -2.74 3.52
C VAL A 30 32.81 -2.83 3.10
N CYS A 31 31.94 -2.25 3.92
CA CYS A 31 30.50 -2.18 3.66
C CYS A 31 30.14 -0.79 3.12
N ASN A 32 28.99 -0.67 2.47
CA ASN A 32 28.44 0.64 2.11
C ASN A 32 28.10 1.44 3.39
N PRO A 33 28.76 2.58 3.66
CA PRO A 33 28.60 3.31 4.91
C PRO A 33 27.20 3.90 5.12
N GLU A 34 26.43 4.10 4.06
CA GLU A 34 25.05 4.63 4.15
C GLU A 34 24.03 3.55 4.54
N HIS A 35 24.37 2.28 4.34
CA HIS A 35 23.42 1.18 4.36
C HIS A 35 23.81 0.01 5.25
N GLY A 36 24.97 0.07 5.92
CA GLY A 36 25.39 -0.96 6.85
C GLY A 36 26.73 -0.70 7.50
N ALA A 37 27.11 -1.60 8.39
CA ALA A 37 28.39 -1.58 9.09
C ALA A 37 29.03 -2.97 9.10
N PRO A 38 30.37 -3.07 9.17
CA PRO A 38 31.04 -4.35 9.31
C PRO A 38 30.77 -4.96 10.70
N THR A 39 30.61 -6.28 10.74
CA THR A 39 30.56 -7.05 12.00
C THR A 39 31.90 -6.93 12.75
N LYS A 40 31.92 -7.24 14.05
CA LYS A 40 33.14 -7.21 14.90
C LYS A 40 34.32 -7.97 14.32
N ASP A 41 34.06 -9.05 13.59
CA ASP A 41 35.08 -9.89 12.97
C ASP A 41 35.59 -9.35 11.63
N LEU A 42 35.03 -8.23 11.13
CA LEU A 42 35.36 -7.59 9.84
C LEU A 42 35.29 -8.52 8.62
N LEU A 43 34.54 -9.61 8.69
CA LEU A 43 34.38 -10.58 7.60
C LEU A 43 33.05 -10.44 6.85
N MET A 44 32.06 -9.81 7.47
CA MET A 44 30.69 -9.67 6.95
C MET A 44 30.12 -8.28 7.23
N CYS A 45 29.13 -7.88 6.43
CA CYS A 45 28.40 -6.63 6.60
C CYS A 45 27.02 -6.88 7.18
N GLU A 46 26.65 -6.12 8.21
CA GLU A 46 25.28 -6.02 8.71
C GLU A 46 24.59 -4.85 7.99
N CYS A 47 23.66 -5.19 7.10
CA CYS A 47 22.90 -4.23 6.31
C CYS A 47 21.64 -3.78 7.03
N ASN A 48 21.35 -2.49 6.96
CA ASN A 48 20.09 -1.91 7.39
C ASN A 48 19.03 -2.13 6.32
N GLU A 49 17.84 -2.61 6.71
CA GLU A 49 16.69 -2.67 5.80
C GLU A 49 16.40 -1.29 5.19
N PRO A 50 16.10 -1.18 3.88
CA PRO A 50 15.84 -2.25 2.90
C PRO A 50 17.07 -2.68 2.06
N ALA A 51 18.28 -2.27 2.42
CA ALA A 51 19.48 -2.60 1.65
C ALA A 51 19.87 -4.07 1.80
N THR A 52 20.35 -4.67 0.72
CA THR A 52 20.77 -6.07 0.65
C THR A 52 22.11 -6.22 -0.09
N GLY A 53 22.62 -7.46 -0.20
CA GLY A 53 23.90 -7.77 -0.82
C GLY A 53 25.00 -8.09 0.19
N ALA A 54 26.15 -8.58 -0.29
CA ALA A 54 27.26 -8.97 0.58
C ALA A 54 27.98 -7.75 1.20
N HIS A 55 27.85 -6.57 0.56
CA HIS A 55 28.47 -5.31 0.98
C HIS A 55 27.43 -4.19 1.19
N CYS A 56 26.14 -4.52 1.29
CA CYS A 56 25.03 -3.58 1.42
C CYS A 56 24.91 -2.58 0.25
N GLU A 57 25.23 -3.03 -0.95
CA GLU A 57 25.28 -2.25 -2.18
C GLU A 57 24.00 -2.34 -3.01
N VAL A 58 23.14 -3.33 -2.74
CA VAL A 58 21.93 -3.58 -3.53
C VAL A 58 20.74 -2.91 -2.85
N LEU A 59 20.28 -1.80 -3.45
CA LEU A 59 18.97 -1.23 -3.17
C LEU A 59 18.03 -1.58 -4.34
N THR A 60 17.28 -2.64 -4.19
CA THR A 60 16.19 -2.99 -5.10
C THR A 60 15.04 -2.01 -4.89
N THR A 61 14.70 -1.25 -5.93
CA THR A 61 13.57 -0.30 -5.90
C THR A 61 12.24 -1.00 -5.56
N ALA A 62 12.12 -2.28 -5.90
CA ALA A 62 10.99 -3.11 -5.50
C ALA A 62 10.91 -3.29 -3.98
N ASP A 63 12.04 -3.42 -3.28
CA ASP A 63 12.08 -3.64 -1.83
C ASP A 63 11.95 -2.34 -1.05
N THR A 64 12.43 -1.22 -1.59
CA THR A 64 12.14 0.11 -1.01
C THR A 64 10.64 0.41 -1.13
N LEU A 65 10.05 0.26 -2.32
CA LEU A 65 8.61 0.51 -2.51
C LEU A 65 7.76 -0.47 -1.69
N SER A 66 8.09 -1.76 -1.62
CA SER A 66 7.30 -2.72 -0.83
C SER A 66 7.38 -2.43 0.67
N HIS A 67 8.55 -2.04 1.19
CA HIS A 67 8.72 -1.67 2.60
C HIS A 67 7.89 -0.42 2.96
N TYR A 68 7.95 0.63 2.14
CA TYR A 68 7.14 1.84 2.36
C TYR A 68 5.65 1.59 2.14
N ASN A 69 5.28 0.85 1.10
CA ASN A 69 3.88 0.51 0.84
C ASN A 69 3.28 -0.35 1.95
N ARG A 70 4.03 -1.29 2.53
CA ARG A 70 3.55 -2.09 3.68
C ARG A 70 3.30 -1.20 4.89
N ARG A 71 4.25 -0.31 5.23
CA ARG A 71 4.06 0.63 6.35
C ARG A 71 2.91 1.60 6.12
N ILE A 72 2.79 2.13 4.90
CA ILE A 72 1.70 3.04 4.55
C ILE A 72 0.37 2.28 4.56
N ALA A 73 0.32 1.05 4.05
CA ALA A 73 -0.88 0.23 4.07
C ALA A 73 -1.34 -0.07 5.51
N GLU A 74 -0.44 -0.49 6.39
CA GLU A 74 -0.77 -0.74 7.80
C GLU A 74 -1.25 0.52 8.53
N ALA A 75 -0.67 1.69 8.25
CA ALA A 75 -1.02 2.93 8.94
C ALA A 75 -2.24 3.67 8.34
N TRP A 76 -2.40 3.68 7.03
CA TRP A 76 -3.36 4.54 6.32
C TRP A 76 -4.64 3.83 5.85
N VAL A 77 -4.61 2.51 5.64
CA VAL A 77 -5.82 1.75 5.30
C VAL A 77 -6.92 1.90 6.37
N PRO A 78 -6.61 1.85 7.68
CA PRO A 78 -7.63 2.07 8.71
C PRO A 78 -8.26 3.47 8.65
N VAL A 79 -7.45 4.49 8.36
CA VAL A 79 -7.89 5.90 8.30
C VAL A 79 -8.78 6.14 7.07
N GLY A 80 -8.37 5.63 5.90
CA GLY A 80 -9.18 5.69 4.69
C GLY A 80 -10.51 4.94 4.84
N ALA A 81 -10.47 3.75 5.45
CA ALA A 81 -11.67 2.96 5.74
C ALA A 81 -12.64 3.69 6.67
N LEU A 82 -12.14 4.36 7.72
CA LEU A 82 -12.94 5.13 8.67
C LEU A 82 -13.75 6.27 8.03
N VAL A 83 -13.29 6.82 6.90
CA VAL A 83 -13.97 7.92 6.19
C VAL A 83 -14.84 7.39 5.06
N ILE A 84 -14.32 6.47 4.25
CA ILE A 84 -15.00 6.00 3.04
C ILE A 84 -16.18 5.10 3.38
N ILE A 85 -16.03 4.18 4.34
CA ILE A 85 -17.10 3.24 4.70
C ILE A 85 -18.38 3.96 5.18
N PRO A 86 -18.33 4.91 6.14
CA PRO A 86 -19.54 5.61 6.57
C PRO A 86 -20.15 6.46 5.45
N MET A 87 -19.34 7.04 4.56
CA MET A 87 -19.87 7.76 3.39
C MET A 87 -20.67 6.84 2.46
N ILE A 88 -20.17 5.63 2.18
CA ILE A 88 -20.88 4.63 1.38
C ILE A 88 -22.17 4.19 2.08
N ILE A 89 -22.12 3.94 3.39
CA ILE A 89 -23.31 3.55 4.17
C ILE A 89 -24.36 4.65 4.12
N CYS A 90 -23.97 5.91 4.35
CA CYS A 90 -24.88 7.06 4.28
C CYS A 90 -25.52 7.18 2.89
N PHE A 91 -24.74 7.00 1.82
CA PHE A 91 -25.25 7.05 0.45
C PHE A 91 -26.32 5.99 0.19
N VAL A 92 -26.05 4.73 0.53
CA VAL A 92 -26.99 3.61 0.33
C VAL A 92 -28.26 3.78 1.18
N LEU A 93 -28.12 4.24 2.42
CA LEU A 93 -29.28 4.54 3.27
C LEU A 93 -30.13 5.64 2.66
N CYS A 94 -29.52 6.73 2.18
CA CYS A 94 -30.23 7.82 1.53
C CYS A 94 -31.03 7.35 0.30
N GLU A 95 -30.45 6.52 -0.57
CA GLU A 95 -31.18 5.93 -1.70
C GLU A 95 -32.38 5.10 -1.24
N ARG A 96 -32.16 4.17 -0.30
CA ARG A 96 -33.24 3.32 0.25
C ARG A 96 -34.39 4.14 0.82
N PHE A 97 -34.09 5.25 1.48
CA PHE A 97 -35.13 6.15 2.01
C PHE A 97 -35.81 6.97 0.91
N ALA A 98 -35.09 7.38 -0.12
CA ALA A 98 -35.66 8.08 -1.27
C ALA A 98 -36.66 7.19 -2.03
N ASP A 99 -36.31 5.93 -2.28
CA ASP A 99 -37.18 4.96 -2.95
C ASP A 99 -38.46 4.72 -2.16
N ARG A 100 -38.35 4.53 -0.83
CA ARG A 100 -39.52 4.38 0.05
C ARG A 100 -40.45 5.59 -0.01
N ARG A 101 -39.94 6.80 -0.20
CA ARG A 101 -40.77 8.01 -0.36
C ARG A 101 -41.45 8.07 -1.73
N GLN A 102 -40.84 7.53 -2.77
CA GLN A 102 -41.47 7.44 -4.09
C GLN A 102 -42.62 6.44 -4.09
N ILE A 103 -42.42 5.25 -3.50
CA ILE A 103 -43.45 4.22 -3.38
C ILE A 103 -44.67 4.75 -2.61
N LYS A 104 -44.45 5.40 -1.46
CA LYS A 104 -45.55 6.01 -0.68
C LYS A 104 -46.33 7.09 -1.43
N ARG A 105 -45.71 7.80 -2.37
CA ARG A 105 -46.41 8.78 -3.21
C ARG A 105 -47.28 8.08 -4.24
N ILE A 106 -46.76 7.04 -4.87
CA ILE A 106 -47.49 6.23 -5.85
C ILE A 106 -48.68 5.53 -5.19
N GLU A 107 -48.49 4.91 -4.02
CA GLU A 107 -49.56 4.26 -3.25
C GLU A 107 -50.71 5.22 -2.92
N ARG A 108 -50.40 6.45 -2.49
CA ARG A 108 -51.43 7.46 -2.24
C ARG A 108 -52.17 7.84 -3.52
N THR A 109 -51.47 8.03 -4.64
CA THR A 109 -52.12 8.36 -5.91
C THR A 109 -52.97 7.22 -6.46
N LEU A 110 -52.59 5.95 -6.27
CA LEU A 110 -53.43 4.81 -6.66
C LEU A 110 -54.62 4.63 -5.71
N GLY A 111 -54.41 4.75 -4.40
CA GLY A 111 -55.50 4.67 -3.42
C GLY A 111 -56.56 5.74 -3.65
N ASP A 112 -56.14 6.98 -3.88
CA ASP A 112 -57.05 8.10 -4.16
C ASP A 112 -57.84 7.88 -5.46
N LYS A 113 -57.19 7.34 -6.50
CA LYS A 113 -57.87 6.96 -7.75
C LYS A 113 -58.88 5.84 -7.55
N MET A 114 -58.57 4.84 -6.74
CA MET A 114 -59.49 3.73 -6.45
C MET A 114 -60.72 4.20 -5.66
N ILE A 115 -60.57 5.13 -4.71
CA ILE A 115 -61.70 5.69 -3.95
C ILE A 115 -62.59 6.56 -4.85
N VAL A 116 -62.00 7.30 -5.79
CA VAL A 116 -62.75 8.09 -6.78
C VAL A 116 -63.50 7.18 -7.76
N ASP A 117 -62.90 6.07 -8.22
CA ASP A 117 -63.56 5.11 -9.11
C ASP A 117 -64.75 4.42 -8.41
N ASP A 118 -64.55 3.94 -7.17
CA ASP A 118 -65.57 3.23 -6.37
C ASP A 118 -66.71 4.17 -5.91
N GLY A 119 -66.42 5.48 -5.79
CA GLY A 119 -67.41 6.53 -5.59
C GLY A 119 -68.10 7.04 -6.86
N SER A 120 -67.65 6.62 -8.05
CA SER A 120 -68.15 7.09 -9.35
C SER A 120 -68.93 6.04 -10.15
N GLU A 121 -69.13 4.83 -9.61
CA GLU A 121 -70.04 3.84 -10.23
C GLU A 121 -71.52 4.15 -10.00
N ILE A 122 -71.85 5.31 -9.41
CA ILE A 122 -73.21 5.83 -9.37
C ILE A 122 -73.18 7.32 -9.77
N ILE A 123 -73.95 7.63 -10.80
CA ILE A 123 -74.37 8.97 -11.28
C ILE A 123 -73.50 9.63 -12.37
N HIS A 124 -73.76 9.25 -13.63
CA HIS A 124 -74.41 10.06 -14.69
C HIS A 124 -74.10 9.42 -16.07
N ASP A 125 -75.00 8.64 -16.66
CA ASP A 125 -76.13 9.12 -17.47
C ASP A 125 -76.16 10.66 -17.63
N PHE A 126 -75.55 11.19 -18.70
CA PHE A 126 -76.24 11.96 -19.75
C PHE A 126 -75.26 12.57 -20.77
N TYR A 127 -75.57 12.35 -22.04
CA TYR A 127 -75.07 12.96 -23.28
C TYR A 127 -75.24 14.52 -23.26
N PRO A 128 -74.46 15.33 -24.01
CA PRO A 128 -74.48 15.41 -25.47
C PRO A 128 -73.15 15.32 -26.24
#